data_AF-Q95PQ3-F1
#
_entry.id   AF-Q95PQ3-F1
#
_cell.length_a   1.000
_cell.length_b   1.000
_cell.length_c   1.000
_cell.angle_alpha   90.00
_cell.angle_beta   90.00
_cell.angle_gamma   90.00
#
_symmetry.space_group_name_H-M   'P 1'
#
loop_
_entity.id
_entity.type
_entity.pdbx_description
1 polymer ?
#
loop_
_entity_poly.entity_id
_entity_poly.type
_entity_poly.pdbx_seq_one_letter_code
_entity_poly.pdbx_strand_id
1 'polypeptide(L)'
;MKLFAALSAFAASVEACGGTITEHQTISSPVWYNGYYPNNVDCVWTIDLGHVPGFFIVNNFFDLEYNSICAYDYLKVVENGNEQNFCGETYNSFEYSSSSSGSSSSYSSSSSSSSYSSGRKRRSEPEKEEDGKYSPDLVNVSDHGFPDSMFISGGSARIEFHTDYSVRHQGFRFTIEKQTRFLIIQHHVGRVVDSVADERWGDRYARRMTKAMNKLAGADTGVSCYDENIPSEAADEGDEVTVFDADNMCKLNGQVNAAINSYARNNACQGRGKVYRQIIRSARKVKKFFNENNDC
;
A
#
# COMPACT_ATOMS: atom_id res chain seq x y z
N MET A 1 46.77 -46.06 -2.12
CA MET A 1 46.36 -45.20 -0.98
C MET A 1 46.99 -43.83 -1.15
N LYS A 2 46.16 -42.81 -1.37
CA LYS A 2 46.20 -41.49 -0.71
C LYS A 2 45.09 -40.65 -1.33
N LEU A 3 43.97 -40.62 -0.62
CA LEU A 3 42.93 -39.62 -0.79
C LEU A 3 43.55 -38.24 -0.52
N PHE A 4 43.28 -37.27 -1.40
CA PHE A 4 43.19 -35.88 -1.00
C PHE A 4 41.80 -35.40 -1.41
N ALA A 5 40.85 -35.55 -0.49
CA ALA A 5 39.59 -34.83 -0.56
C ALA A 5 39.91 -33.37 -0.23
N ALA A 6 39.70 -32.47 -1.20
CA ALA A 6 39.64 -31.05 -0.94
C ALA A 6 38.43 -30.79 -0.05
N LEU A 7 38.66 -30.40 1.20
CA LEU A 7 37.65 -29.76 2.03
C LEU A 7 37.37 -28.39 1.42
N SER A 8 36.38 -28.32 0.54
CA SER A 8 35.78 -27.04 0.18
C SER A 8 35.04 -26.54 1.41
N ALA A 9 35.63 -25.58 2.11
CA ALA A 9 34.92 -24.78 3.08
C ALA A 9 33.83 -24.01 2.34
N PHE A 10 32.59 -24.50 2.40
CA PHE A 10 31.43 -23.70 2.08
C PHE A 10 31.29 -22.68 3.21
N ALA A 11 32.03 -21.57 3.11
CA ALA A 11 31.64 -20.36 3.80
C ALA A 11 30.28 -20.00 3.21
N ALA A 12 29.21 -20.18 3.98
CA ALA A 12 27.93 -19.58 3.66
C ALA A 12 28.19 -18.07 3.59
N SER A 13 28.39 -17.55 2.38
CA SER A 13 28.34 -16.12 2.13
C SER A 13 27.00 -15.67 2.68
N VAL A 14 27.00 -14.72 3.63
CA VAL A 14 25.82 -13.90 3.88
C VAL A 14 25.33 -13.48 2.51
N GLU A 15 24.14 -13.93 2.09
CA GLU A 15 23.56 -13.48 0.83
C GLU A 15 23.53 -11.96 0.88
N ALA A 16 24.23 -11.31 -0.04
CA ALA A 16 24.14 -9.86 -0.19
C ALA A 16 22.66 -9.52 -0.38
N CYS A 17 22.14 -8.61 0.44
CA CYS A 17 20.76 -8.16 0.37
C CYS A 17 20.67 -6.76 -0.25
N GLY A 18 19.44 -6.34 -0.56
CA GLY A 18 19.20 -5.10 -1.28
C GLY A 18 19.37 -5.24 -2.79
N GLY A 19 19.37 -4.10 -3.48
CA GLY A 19 19.50 -4.03 -4.93
C GLY A 19 18.42 -3.15 -5.58
N THR A 20 18.41 -3.12 -6.91
CA THR A 20 17.40 -2.39 -7.69
C THR A 20 16.32 -3.37 -8.14
N ILE A 21 15.06 -2.99 -7.93
CA ILE A 21 13.89 -3.75 -8.34
C ILE A 21 13.22 -3.05 -9.51
N THR A 22 13.35 -3.62 -10.71
CA THR A 22 12.77 -3.08 -11.94
C THR A 22 11.55 -3.85 -12.42
N GLU A 23 11.24 -4.97 -11.78
CA GLU A 23 10.11 -5.85 -12.12
C GLU A 23 9.42 -6.35 -10.86
N HIS A 24 8.20 -6.86 -11.01
CA HIS A 24 7.44 -7.47 -9.92
C HIS A 24 8.15 -8.75 -9.47
N GLN A 25 8.55 -8.79 -8.20
CA GLN A 25 9.31 -9.90 -7.64
C GLN A 25 9.14 -9.95 -6.12
N THR A 26 9.63 -11.03 -5.52
CA THR A 26 9.69 -11.16 -4.07
C THR A 26 11.04 -10.67 -3.55
N ILE A 27 11.01 -9.94 -2.45
CA ILE A 27 12.19 -9.55 -1.66
C ILE A 27 12.06 -10.13 -0.25
N SER A 28 13.18 -10.29 0.43
CA SER A 28 13.20 -10.85 1.78
C SER A 28 14.46 -10.43 2.53
N SER A 29 14.39 -10.49 3.86
CA SER A 29 15.59 -10.46 4.69
C SER A 29 16.55 -11.61 4.33
N PRO A 30 17.86 -11.46 4.57
CA PRO A 30 18.80 -12.55 4.39
C PRO A 30 18.38 -13.78 5.19
N VAL A 31 18.54 -14.99 4.64
CA VAL A 31 18.36 -16.26 5.38
C VAL A 31 16.91 -16.51 5.85
N TRP A 32 15.92 -15.78 5.32
CA TRP A 32 14.51 -15.85 5.78
C TRP A 32 13.89 -17.26 5.77
N TYR A 33 14.37 -18.17 4.90
CA TYR A 33 13.76 -19.50 4.68
C TYR A 33 14.29 -20.59 5.63
N ASN A 34 15.41 -20.36 6.31
CA ASN A 34 16.08 -21.37 7.13
C ASN A 34 16.70 -20.82 8.42
N GLY A 35 16.41 -19.58 8.79
CA GLY A 35 16.95 -19.01 10.01
C GLY A 35 16.48 -17.59 10.29
N TYR A 36 17.24 -16.95 11.18
CA TYR A 36 17.05 -15.57 11.59
C TYR A 36 18.02 -14.65 10.85
N TYR A 37 17.60 -13.42 10.56
CA TYR A 37 18.46 -12.43 9.88
C TYR A 37 19.76 -12.18 10.66
N PRO A 38 20.88 -11.82 10.01
CA PRO A 38 22.11 -11.46 10.71
C PRO A 38 22.00 -10.12 11.45
N ASN A 39 22.84 -9.95 12.47
CA ASN A 39 23.04 -8.68 13.17
C ASN A 39 23.87 -7.73 12.30
N ASN A 40 23.73 -6.43 12.52
CA ASN A 40 24.46 -5.37 11.81
C ASN A 40 24.29 -5.43 10.29
N VAL A 41 23.06 -5.67 9.86
CA VAL A 41 22.67 -5.68 8.46
C VAL A 41 22.08 -4.32 8.10
N ASP A 42 22.50 -3.81 6.95
CA ASP A 42 21.94 -2.63 6.31
C ASP A 42 21.67 -2.98 4.85
N CYS A 43 20.40 -3.27 4.54
CA CYS A 43 19.94 -3.60 3.20
C CYS A 43 19.11 -2.46 2.64
N VAL A 44 19.33 -2.13 1.37
CA VAL A 44 18.52 -1.14 0.66
C VAL A 44 18.00 -1.72 -0.65
N TRP A 45 16.68 -1.79 -0.78
CA TRP A 45 16.00 -2.07 -2.05
C TRP A 45 15.47 -0.78 -2.65
N THR A 46 15.92 -0.43 -3.85
CA THR A 46 15.39 0.70 -4.63
C THR A 46 14.43 0.16 -5.67
N ILE A 47 13.16 0.50 -5.56
CA ILE A 47 12.12 0.07 -6.50
C ILE A 47 11.98 1.15 -7.58
N ASP A 48 12.08 0.74 -8.84
CA ASP A 48 11.85 1.56 -10.03
C ASP A 48 11.14 0.74 -11.11
N LEU A 49 9.81 0.68 -11.03
CA LEU A 49 8.94 0.00 -11.99
C LEU A 49 8.57 0.90 -13.18
N GLY A 50 9.24 2.05 -13.35
CA GLY A 50 8.93 3.03 -14.37
C GLY A 50 7.59 3.76 -14.16
N HIS A 51 6.95 4.15 -15.26
CA HIS A 51 5.72 4.97 -15.24
C HIS A 51 4.45 4.13 -15.01
N VAL A 52 4.32 3.54 -13.82
CA VAL A 52 3.11 2.82 -13.39
C VAL A 52 2.26 3.67 -12.43
N PRO A 53 0.93 3.47 -12.39
CA PRO A 53 0.05 4.21 -11.50
C PRO A 53 0.24 3.89 -10.00
N GLY A 54 0.84 2.75 -9.70
CA GLY A 54 1.04 2.26 -8.33
C GLY A 54 1.29 0.76 -8.32
N PHE A 55 1.80 0.27 -7.20
CA PHE A 55 2.01 -1.15 -6.92
C PHE A 55 1.76 -1.44 -5.44
N PHE A 56 1.74 -2.72 -5.06
CA PHE A 56 1.64 -3.11 -3.66
C PHE A 56 2.90 -3.83 -3.19
N ILE A 57 3.23 -3.58 -1.94
CA ILE A 57 4.11 -4.42 -1.13
C ILE A 57 3.17 -5.35 -0.36
N VAL A 58 3.07 -6.60 -0.79
CA VAL A 58 2.26 -7.62 -0.12
C VAL A 58 3.12 -8.32 0.92
N ASN A 59 2.61 -8.33 2.15
CA ASN A 59 3.27 -8.98 3.27
C ASN A 59 2.95 -10.47 3.25
N ASN A 60 3.96 -11.29 2.99
CA ASN A 60 3.82 -12.74 3.13
C ASN A 60 4.21 -13.19 4.55
N PHE A 61 5.12 -12.45 5.17
CA PHE A 61 5.69 -12.73 6.49
C PHE A 61 6.48 -11.52 7.01
N PHE A 62 6.34 -11.19 8.29
CA PHE A 62 7.10 -10.12 8.94
C PHE A 62 7.20 -10.33 10.46
N ASP A 63 8.43 -10.39 10.94
CA ASP A 63 8.81 -10.61 12.34
C ASP A 63 10.21 -9.99 12.58
N LEU A 64 10.24 -8.82 13.22
CA LEU A 64 11.44 -8.09 13.64
C LEU A 64 11.39 -7.82 15.15
N GLU A 65 12.54 -7.51 15.77
CA GLU A 65 12.57 -7.10 17.19
C GLU A 65 11.64 -5.90 17.44
N TYR A 66 10.70 -6.07 18.38
CA TYR A 66 9.74 -5.01 18.71
C TYR A 66 10.37 -3.93 19.60
N ASN A 67 10.11 -2.68 19.24
CA ASN A 67 10.31 -1.51 20.09
C ASN A 67 9.26 -0.45 19.74
N SER A 68 8.77 0.33 20.71
CA SER A 68 7.71 1.33 20.48
C SER A 68 8.09 2.41 19.46
N ILE A 69 9.38 2.64 19.24
CA ILE A 69 9.91 3.56 18.23
C ILE A 69 10.82 2.85 17.22
N CYS A 70 10.79 1.51 17.19
CA CYS A 70 11.67 0.69 16.34
C CYS A 70 13.16 1.07 16.45
N ALA A 71 13.63 1.34 17.67
CA ALA A 71 15.01 1.80 17.91
C ALA A 71 16.09 0.73 17.73
N TYR A 72 15.72 -0.55 17.64
CA TYR A 72 16.63 -1.67 17.43
C TYR A 72 16.58 -2.07 15.95
N ASP A 73 15.87 -3.16 15.64
CA ASP A 73 15.66 -3.60 14.28
C ASP A 73 14.43 -2.94 13.66
N TYR A 74 14.55 -2.50 12.41
CA TYR A 74 13.44 -1.86 11.73
C TYR A 74 13.50 -2.01 10.22
N LEU A 75 12.31 -1.99 9.63
CA LEU A 75 12.11 -1.83 8.20
C LEU A 75 11.49 -0.47 7.94
N LYS A 76 12.13 0.32 7.08
CA LYS A 76 11.67 1.63 6.66
C LYS A 76 11.21 1.59 5.21
N VAL A 77 10.01 2.09 4.95
CA VAL A 77 9.51 2.34 3.60
C VAL A 77 9.53 3.84 3.34
N VAL A 78 10.18 4.24 2.25
CA VAL A 78 10.26 5.63 1.78
C VAL A 78 9.51 5.76 0.46
N GLU A 79 8.44 6.55 0.48
CA GLU A 79 7.59 6.83 -0.68
C GLU A 79 7.43 8.34 -0.85
N ASN A 80 7.87 8.89 -1.99
CA ASN A 80 7.72 10.32 -2.31
C ASN A 80 8.21 11.26 -1.19
N GLY A 81 9.26 10.88 -0.47
CA GLY A 81 9.82 11.63 0.67
C GLY A 81 9.12 11.42 2.01
N ASN A 82 8.04 10.62 2.06
CA ASN A 82 7.43 10.17 3.30
C ASN A 82 8.10 8.89 3.78
N GLU A 83 8.51 8.85 5.05
CA GLU A 83 9.19 7.71 5.67
C GLU A 83 8.26 7.06 6.71
N GLN A 84 8.17 5.74 6.68
CA GLN A 84 7.37 4.93 7.59
C GLN A 84 8.21 3.78 8.15
N ASN A 85 8.28 3.67 9.47
CA ASN A 85 9.03 2.63 10.17
C ASN A 85 8.11 1.52 10.69
N PHE A 86 8.57 0.28 10.56
CA PHE A 86 7.87 -0.92 11.00
C PHE A 86 8.84 -1.85 11.74
N CYS A 87 8.37 -2.43 12.84
CA CYS A 87 9.05 -3.49 13.61
C CYS A 87 8.01 -4.29 14.42
N GLY A 88 8.43 -5.38 15.06
CA GLY A 88 7.53 -6.35 15.68
C GLY A 88 7.04 -7.42 14.71
N GLU A 89 5.95 -8.10 15.07
CA GLU A 89 5.40 -9.23 14.33
C GLU A 89 4.03 -8.89 13.75
N THR A 90 3.77 -9.28 12.50
CA THR A 90 2.43 -9.16 11.92
C THR A 90 1.47 -10.13 12.62
N TYR A 91 0.56 -9.58 13.41
CA TYR A 91 -0.48 -10.34 14.09
C TYR A 91 -1.51 -10.89 13.08
N ASN A 92 -1.52 -12.21 12.87
CA ASN A 92 -2.54 -12.82 12.02
C ASN A 92 -3.90 -12.83 12.73
N SER A 93 -4.78 -11.91 12.34
CA SER A 93 -6.13 -11.75 12.92
C SER A 93 -7.02 -13.00 12.84
N PHE A 94 -6.70 -13.98 11.98
CA PHE A 94 -7.45 -15.23 11.85
C PHE A 94 -7.18 -16.25 12.97
N GLU A 95 -6.06 -16.15 13.68
CA GLU A 95 -5.64 -17.16 14.66
C GLU A 95 -6.28 -16.97 16.05
N TYR A 96 -6.81 -15.78 16.34
CA TYR A 96 -7.50 -15.49 17.59
C TYR A 96 -9.00 -15.85 17.57
N SER A 97 -9.60 -15.94 16.38
CA SER A 97 -10.99 -16.40 16.20
C SER A 97 -11.21 -17.88 16.55
N SER A 98 -10.16 -18.70 16.53
CA SER A 98 -10.21 -20.13 16.87
C SER A 98 -9.82 -20.45 18.32
N SER A 99 -9.19 -19.51 19.03
CA SER A 99 -8.71 -19.71 20.41
C SER A 99 -9.56 -18.99 21.48
N SER A 100 -10.55 -18.18 21.07
CA SER A 100 -11.43 -17.43 21.98
C SER A 100 -12.89 -17.91 21.92
N SER A 101 -13.14 -19.18 22.26
CA SER A 101 -14.48 -19.63 22.66
C SER A 101 -14.81 -19.06 24.05
N GLY A 102 -15.11 -17.77 24.11
CA GLY A 102 -15.49 -17.14 25.39
C GLY A 102 -15.45 -15.62 25.43
N SER A 103 -15.99 -14.92 24.43
CA SER A 103 -16.62 -13.59 24.59
C SER A 103 -17.19 -13.14 23.25
N SER A 104 -18.53 -13.09 23.13
CA SER A 104 -19.19 -12.51 21.97
C SER A 104 -18.91 -11.00 21.91
N SER A 105 -18.06 -10.59 20.97
CA SER A 105 -17.98 -9.21 20.50
C SER A 105 -17.94 -9.26 18.98
N SER A 106 -19.08 -8.93 18.38
CA SER A 106 -19.31 -8.94 16.94
C SER A 106 -18.50 -7.80 16.29
N TYR A 107 -17.25 -8.05 15.92
CA TYR A 107 -16.53 -7.19 14.98
C TYR A 107 -16.77 -7.69 13.57
N SER A 108 -17.50 -6.89 12.81
CA SER A 108 -17.71 -7.12 11.38
C SER A 108 -16.40 -6.87 10.67
N SER A 109 -15.90 -7.86 9.93
CA SER A 109 -14.80 -7.71 8.98
C SER A 109 -15.25 -6.84 7.81
N SER A 110 -15.30 -5.52 8.04
CA SER A 110 -15.14 -4.56 6.96
C SER A 110 -13.68 -4.55 6.63
N SER A 111 -13.36 -4.89 5.39
CA SER A 111 -12.06 -4.68 4.75
C SER A 111 -11.48 -3.35 5.22
N SER A 112 -10.55 -3.42 6.17
CA SER A 112 -9.92 -2.23 6.73
C SER A 112 -9.13 -1.61 5.61
N SER A 113 -9.74 -0.60 4.99
CA SER A 113 -9.02 0.46 4.34
C SER A 113 -8.31 1.15 5.51
N SER A 114 -7.14 0.63 5.89
CA SER A 114 -6.35 1.19 6.96
C SER A 114 -5.96 2.58 6.51
N SER A 115 -6.69 3.57 7.00
CA SER A 115 -6.33 4.97 6.97
C SER A 115 -5.02 5.11 7.75
N TYR A 116 -3.89 4.82 7.10
CA TYR A 116 -2.58 5.20 7.62
C TYR A 116 -2.57 6.72 7.61
N SER A 117 -2.84 7.26 8.79
CA SER A 117 -2.84 8.69 9.02
C SER A 117 -1.49 9.23 8.58
N SER A 118 -1.49 9.99 7.50
CA SER A 118 -0.39 10.86 7.14
C SER A 118 -0.37 11.96 8.22
N GLY A 119 0.24 11.63 9.36
CA GLY A 119 0.44 12.55 10.45
C GLY A 119 1.24 13.73 9.94
N ARG A 120 0.57 14.88 9.77
CA ARG A 120 1.24 16.17 9.56
C ARG A 120 2.29 16.34 10.64
N LYS A 121 3.58 16.35 10.26
CA LYS A 121 4.66 16.87 11.10
C LYS A 121 4.27 18.28 11.56
N ARG A 122 3.95 18.44 12.85
CA ARG A 122 4.08 19.75 13.50
C ARG A 122 5.56 20.08 13.45
N ARG A 123 5.89 21.24 12.87
CA ARG A 123 7.25 21.78 12.82
C ARG A 123 7.77 21.92 14.24
N SER A 124 8.55 20.95 14.71
CA SER A 124 9.40 21.08 15.89
C SER A 124 10.73 21.72 15.48
N GLU A 125 11.20 22.64 16.32
CA GLU A 125 12.51 23.30 16.22
C GLU A 125 13.65 22.27 16.33
N PRO A 126 14.86 22.59 15.84
CA PRO A 126 15.95 21.63 15.83
C PRO A 126 16.59 21.54 17.22
N GLU A 127 16.49 20.38 17.87
CA GLU A 127 17.26 20.08 19.08
C GLU A 127 18.46 19.16 18.76
N LYS A 128 19.49 19.29 19.59
CA LYS A 128 20.91 19.19 19.26
C LYS A 128 21.45 17.76 19.19
N GLU A 129 22.50 17.58 18.38
CA GLU A 129 23.45 16.46 18.48
C GLU A 129 24.19 16.50 19.83
N GLU A 130 24.06 15.43 20.62
CA GLU A 130 25.10 15.01 21.57
C GLU A 130 25.26 13.48 21.51
N ASP A 131 26.50 13.05 21.31
CA ASP A 131 27.06 11.72 21.55
C ASP A 131 26.38 10.50 20.90
N GLY A 132 26.59 10.36 19.59
CA GLY A 132 26.99 9.06 19.00
C GLY A 132 26.03 7.87 19.08
N LYS A 133 24.73 8.07 19.31
CA LYS A 133 23.73 6.99 19.23
C LYS A 133 22.63 7.39 18.25
N TYR A 134 22.65 6.76 17.08
CA TYR A 134 21.68 6.96 16.01
C TYR A 134 20.26 6.67 16.51
N SER A 135 19.35 7.64 16.35
CA SER A 135 17.91 7.43 16.54
C SER A 135 17.19 8.10 15.36
N PRO A 136 16.48 7.35 14.51
CA PRO A 136 15.47 7.96 13.68
C PRO A 136 14.22 8.21 14.54
N ASP A 137 13.83 9.48 14.69
CA ASP A 137 12.61 9.99 15.36
C ASP A 137 11.27 9.50 14.71
N LEU A 138 11.29 8.38 13.99
CA LEU A 138 10.11 7.84 13.34
C LEU A 138 9.52 6.77 14.26
N VAL A 139 8.46 7.19 14.98
CA VAL A 139 7.60 6.32 15.77
C VAL A 139 7.16 5.11 14.94
N ASN A 140 7.11 3.93 15.57
CA ASN A 140 6.57 2.74 14.92
C ASN A 140 5.16 3.05 14.41
N VAL A 141 4.92 2.87 13.11
CA VAL A 141 3.62 3.20 12.50
C VAL A 141 2.50 2.31 13.08
N SER A 142 2.84 1.12 13.55
CA SER A 142 1.89 0.14 14.05
C SER A 142 2.51 -0.76 15.12
N ASP A 143 1.85 -0.87 16.28
CA ASP A 143 2.21 -1.88 17.30
C ASP A 143 2.01 -3.33 16.82
N HIS A 144 1.41 -3.53 15.65
CA HIS A 144 1.10 -4.84 15.05
C HIS A 144 1.98 -5.19 13.85
N GLY A 145 3.18 -4.61 13.74
CA GLY A 145 4.12 -4.90 12.66
C GLY A 145 3.70 -4.33 11.30
N PHE A 146 4.21 -4.95 10.23
CA PHE A 146 3.91 -4.54 8.86
C PHE A 146 2.50 -5.00 8.45
N PRO A 147 1.71 -4.19 7.74
CA PRO A 147 0.35 -4.58 7.34
C PRO A 147 0.31 -5.69 6.30
N ASP A 148 -0.83 -6.38 6.16
CA ASP A 148 -1.02 -7.43 5.14
C ASP A 148 -0.62 -6.96 3.73
N SER A 149 -0.87 -5.69 3.43
CA SER A 149 -0.39 -5.08 2.20
C SER A 149 -0.30 -3.56 2.35
N MET A 150 0.63 -2.95 1.62
CA MET A 150 0.83 -1.51 1.57
C MET A 150 0.84 -1.05 0.10
N PHE A 151 0.02 -0.06 -0.24
CA PHE A 151 0.04 0.54 -1.57
C PHE A 151 1.12 1.62 -1.65
N ILE A 152 1.84 1.61 -2.76
CA ILE A 152 2.77 2.66 -3.17
C ILE A 152 2.20 3.34 -4.42
N SER A 153 2.04 4.65 -4.34
CA SER A 153 1.63 5.52 -5.43
C SER A 153 2.79 5.78 -6.38
N GLY A 154 2.58 5.51 -7.68
CA GLY A 154 3.64 5.60 -8.69
C GLY A 154 4.49 4.34 -8.81
N GLY A 155 5.63 4.44 -9.50
CA GLY A 155 6.52 3.30 -9.74
C GLY A 155 7.76 3.24 -8.87
N SER A 156 7.90 4.15 -7.89
CA SER A 156 9.16 4.31 -7.16
C SER A 156 8.96 4.33 -5.65
N ALA A 157 9.78 3.56 -4.94
CA ALA A 157 9.92 3.60 -3.48
C ALA A 157 11.29 3.04 -3.08
N ARG A 158 11.66 3.24 -1.81
CA ARG A 158 12.84 2.61 -1.22
C ARG A 158 12.43 1.84 0.03
N ILE A 159 12.97 0.64 0.19
CA ILE A 159 12.81 -0.19 1.40
C ILE A 159 14.19 -0.34 2.01
N GLU A 160 14.34 0.05 3.27
CA GLU A 160 15.58 -0.03 4.03
C GLU A 160 15.37 -0.96 5.21
N PHE A 161 16.25 -1.94 5.39
CA PHE A 161 16.21 -2.87 6.52
C PHE A 161 17.50 -2.74 7.32
N HIS A 162 17.34 -2.44 8.60
CA HIS A 162 18.43 -2.19 9.53
C HIS A 162 18.32 -3.11 10.73
N THR A 163 19.44 -3.71 11.13
CA THR A 163 19.52 -4.53 12.35
C THR A 163 20.64 -4.08 13.27
N ASP A 164 20.42 -4.24 14.56
CA ASP A 164 21.36 -3.87 15.61
C ASP A 164 22.38 -5.00 15.90
N TYR A 165 23.10 -4.89 17.03
CA TYR A 165 24.14 -5.86 17.41
C TYR A 165 23.60 -7.15 18.05
N SER A 166 22.30 -7.28 18.30
CA SER A 166 21.71 -8.31 19.17
C SER A 166 20.41 -8.92 18.59
N VAL A 167 19.47 -9.30 19.45
CA VAL A 167 18.21 -10.04 19.22
C VAL A 167 17.80 -10.24 17.75
N ARG A 168 17.59 -11.49 17.34
CA ARG A 168 17.24 -11.83 15.95
C ARG A 168 15.91 -12.53 15.85
N HIS A 169 15.19 -12.21 14.79
CA HIS A 169 13.89 -12.77 14.44
C HIS A 169 13.91 -13.34 13.02
N GLN A 170 12.79 -13.90 12.56
CA GLN A 170 12.71 -14.57 11.25
C GLN A 170 12.83 -13.59 10.07
N GLY A 171 12.59 -12.29 10.32
CA GLY A 171 12.75 -11.25 9.32
C GLY A 171 11.48 -11.04 8.51
N PHE A 172 11.60 -10.86 7.20
CA PHE A 172 10.45 -10.55 6.37
C PHE A 172 10.53 -11.17 4.99
N ARG A 173 9.37 -11.30 4.36
CA ARG A 173 9.22 -11.68 2.95
C ARG A 173 8.07 -10.90 2.33
N PHE A 174 8.39 -10.07 1.34
CA PHE A 174 7.42 -9.22 0.64
C PHE A 174 7.34 -9.54 -0.84
N THR A 175 6.13 -9.53 -1.38
CA THR A 175 5.90 -9.64 -2.83
C THR A 175 5.56 -8.26 -3.37
N ILE A 176 6.38 -7.76 -4.29
CA ILE A 176 6.13 -6.53 -5.03
C ILE A 176 5.31 -6.90 -6.26
N GLU A 177 4.05 -6.48 -6.31
CA GLU A 177 3.12 -6.88 -7.36
C GLU A 177 2.28 -5.75 -7.93
N LYS A 178 1.92 -5.91 -9.21
CA LYS A 178 1.00 -5.03 -9.91
C LYS A 178 -0.40 -5.27 -9.37
N GLN A 179 -1.17 -4.19 -9.22
CA GLN A 179 -2.57 -4.31 -8.89
C GLN A 179 -3.53 -4.12 -10.05
N THR A 180 -4.74 -4.62 -9.81
CA THR A 180 -5.88 -4.34 -10.68
C THR A 180 -6.15 -2.83 -10.69
N ARG A 181 -6.61 -2.35 -11.85
CA ARG A 181 -6.96 -0.94 -12.00
C ARG A 181 -8.07 -0.50 -11.04
N PHE A 182 -8.97 -1.43 -10.67
CA PHE A 182 -9.99 -1.17 -9.65
C PHE A 182 -9.38 -0.82 -8.29
N LEU A 183 -8.39 -1.58 -7.82
CA LEU A 183 -7.76 -1.37 -6.52
C LEU A 183 -6.95 -0.08 -6.47
N ILE A 184 -6.28 0.29 -7.57
CA ILE A 184 -5.63 1.60 -7.71
C ILE A 184 -6.65 2.73 -7.55
N ILE A 185 -7.78 2.64 -8.28
CA ILE A 185 -8.86 3.64 -8.17
C ILE A 185 -9.40 3.70 -6.74
N GLN A 186 -9.63 2.54 -6.12
CA GLN A 186 -10.13 2.44 -4.75
C GLN A 186 -9.17 3.10 -3.75
N HIS A 187 -7.87 2.89 -3.89
CA HIS A 187 -6.88 3.53 -3.02
C HIS A 187 -6.95 5.06 -3.14
N HIS A 188 -6.93 5.60 -4.36
CA HIS A 188 -6.99 7.06 -4.54
C HIS A 188 -8.36 7.66 -4.16
N VAL A 189 -9.45 6.90 -4.28
CA VAL A 189 -10.74 7.26 -3.68
C VAL A 189 -10.60 7.43 -2.17
N GLY A 190 -9.95 6.47 -1.50
CA GLY A 190 -9.65 6.50 -0.07
C GLY A 190 -8.91 7.77 0.32
N ARG A 191 -7.82 8.09 -0.38
CA ARG A 191 -7.05 9.33 -0.14
C ARG A 191 -7.90 10.60 -0.19
N VAL A 192 -8.81 10.72 -1.16
CA VAL A 192 -9.71 11.89 -1.24
C VAL A 192 -10.73 11.87 -0.11
N VAL A 193 -11.27 10.70 0.27
CA VAL A 193 -12.19 10.56 1.40
C VAL A 193 -11.52 10.93 2.72
N ASP A 194 -10.32 10.42 2.98
CA ASP A 194 -9.55 10.70 4.19
C ASP A 194 -9.19 12.19 4.29
N SER A 195 -8.90 12.86 3.15
CA SER A 195 -8.58 14.29 3.13
C SER A 195 -9.72 15.19 3.63
N VAL A 196 -10.94 14.68 3.71
CA VAL A 196 -12.13 15.41 4.17
C VAL A 196 -12.78 14.75 5.38
N ALA A 197 -12.08 13.84 6.07
CA ALA A 197 -12.63 13.08 7.19
C ALA A 197 -13.13 13.98 8.34
N ASP A 198 -12.42 15.07 8.62
CA ASP A 198 -12.78 16.03 9.68
C ASP A 198 -13.81 17.09 9.24
N GLU A 199 -14.17 17.10 7.96
CA GLU A 199 -15.12 18.07 7.41
C GLU A 199 -16.56 17.68 7.75
N ARG A 200 -17.40 18.66 8.08
CA ARG A 200 -18.83 18.43 8.42
C ARG A 200 -19.61 17.72 7.30
N TRP A 201 -19.15 17.84 6.07
CA TRP A 201 -19.74 17.24 4.88
C TRP A 201 -18.99 15.98 4.40
N GLY A 202 -17.84 15.65 5.02
CA GLY A 202 -16.96 14.55 4.67
C GLY A 202 -17.66 13.20 4.62
N ASP A 203 -18.37 12.85 5.70
CA ASP A 203 -19.18 11.62 5.77
C ASP A 203 -20.16 11.45 4.61
N ARG A 204 -20.76 12.57 4.17
CA ARG A 204 -21.72 12.56 3.07
C ARG A 204 -21.01 12.31 1.74
N TYR A 205 -19.84 12.90 1.54
CA TYR A 205 -18.99 12.64 0.39
C TYR A 205 -18.54 11.17 0.38
N ALA A 206 -17.98 10.68 1.49
CA ALA A 206 -17.52 9.31 1.67
C ALA A 206 -18.60 8.30 1.31
N ARG A 207 -19.79 8.39 1.94
CA ARG A 207 -20.93 7.49 1.65
C ARG A 207 -21.34 7.48 0.19
N ARG A 208 -21.32 8.65 -0.47
CA ARG A 208 -21.67 8.75 -1.89
C ARG A 208 -20.61 8.11 -2.79
N MET A 209 -19.34 8.28 -2.46
CA MET A 209 -18.23 7.68 -3.18
C MET A 209 -18.19 6.17 -3.00
N THR A 210 -18.29 5.67 -1.76
CA THR A 210 -18.39 4.24 -1.45
C THR A 210 -19.57 3.59 -2.19
N LYS A 211 -20.73 4.25 -2.23
CA LYS A 211 -21.89 3.74 -2.99
C LYS A 211 -21.60 3.65 -4.50
N ALA A 212 -20.84 4.59 -5.07
CA ALA A 212 -20.44 4.54 -6.46
C ALA A 212 -19.44 3.41 -6.73
N MET A 213 -18.44 3.23 -5.87
CA MET A 213 -17.44 2.17 -5.96
C MET A 213 -18.05 0.77 -5.79
N ASN A 214 -18.94 0.57 -4.80
CA ASN A 214 -19.62 -0.71 -4.61
C ASN A 214 -20.50 -1.07 -5.81
N LYS A 215 -21.15 -0.07 -6.41
CA LYS A 215 -21.92 -0.29 -7.64
C LYS A 215 -21.04 -0.63 -8.83
N LEU A 216 -19.85 -0.04 -8.92
CA LEU A 216 -18.87 -0.35 -9.95
C LEU A 216 -18.36 -1.79 -9.80
N ALA A 217 -17.95 -2.17 -8.59
CA ALA A 217 -17.51 -3.53 -8.26
C ALA A 217 -18.58 -4.58 -8.58
N GLY A 218 -19.83 -4.33 -8.16
CA GLY A 218 -20.94 -5.27 -8.42
C GLY A 218 -21.42 -5.32 -9.88
N ALA A 219 -20.93 -4.42 -10.74
CA ALA A 219 -21.23 -4.42 -12.17
C ALA A 219 -20.09 -4.99 -13.01
N ASP A 220 -18.92 -5.23 -12.40
CA ASP A 220 -17.71 -5.72 -13.03
C ASP A 220 -17.73 -7.24 -13.14
N THR A 221 -17.53 -7.74 -14.37
CA THR A 221 -17.50 -9.18 -14.67
C THR A 221 -16.07 -9.73 -14.75
N GLY A 222 -15.05 -8.88 -14.58
CA GLY A 222 -13.64 -9.22 -14.80
C GLY A 222 -13.22 -9.28 -16.27
N VAL A 223 -14.15 -9.03 -17.20
CA VAL A 223 -13.90 -9.00 -18.65
C VAL A 223 -14.43 -7.69 -19.23
N SER A 224 -13.65 -7.07 -20.11
CA SER A 224 -14.07 -5.83 -20.77
C SER A 224 -15.30 -6.04 -21.65
N CYS A 225 -16.28 -5.14 -21.51
CA CYS A 225 -17.46 -5.00 -22.36
C CYS A 225 -17.53 -3.60 -22.98
N TYR A 226 -16.36 -3.01 -23.25
CA TYR A 226 -16.26 -1.66 -23.82
C TYR A 226 -17.11 -1.50 -25.09
N ASP A 227 -17.01 -2.44 -26.03
CA ASP A 227 -17.73 -2.39 -27.31
C ASP A 227 -19.26 -2.46 -27.15
N GLU A 228 -19.74 -3.19 -26.13
CA GLU A 228 -21.17 -3.24 -25.79
C GLU A 228 -21.65 -1.91 -25.18
N ASN A 229 -20.78 -1.26 -24.40
CA ASN A 229 -21.09 -0.01 -23.73
C ASN A 229 -20.98 1.20 -24.67
N ILE A 230 -20.00 1.20 -25.58
CA ILE A 230 -19.69 2.26 -26.53
C ILE A 230 -19.54 1.64 -27.92
N PRO A 231 -20.64 1.58 -28.70
CA PRO A 231 -20.56 1.23 -30.12
C PRO A 231 -19.63 2.20 -30.86
N SER A 232 -18.85 1.65 -31.81
CA SER A 232 -17.67 2.22 -32.47
C SER A 232 -17.78 3.65 -33.06
N GLU A 233 -18.95 4.26 -33.12
CA GLU A 233 -19.16 5.63 -33.64
C GLU A 233 -18.99 6.74 -32.59
N ALA A 234 -18.69 6.40 -31.33
CA ALA A 234 -18.54 7.36 -30.24
C ALA A 234 -17.28 7.13 -29.37
N ALA A 235 -16.28 6.42 -29.91
CA ALA A 235 -15.02 6.16 -29.22
C ALA A 235 -14.16 7.44 -29.20
N ASP A 236 -14.48 8.33 -28.26
CA ASP A 236 -13.51 9.27 -27.75
C ASP A 236 -12.53 8.44 -26.92
N GLU A 237 -11.26 8.39 -27.36
CA GLU A 237 -10.15 7.73 -26.70
C GLU A 237 -9.88 8.50 -25.39
N GLY A 238 -10.78 8.31 -24.42
CA GLY A 238 -10.72 9.02 -23.16
C GLY A 238 -9.50 8.52 -22.41
N ASP A 239 -8.42 9.31 -22.43
CA ASP A 239 -7.12 9.00 -21.85
C ASP A 239 -7.26 8.23 -20.54
N GLU A 240 -6.62 7.06 -20.51
CA GLU A 240 -6.52 6.28 -19.28
C GLU A 240 -5.71 7.09 -18.27
N VAL A 241 -6.32 7.45 -17.14
CA VAL A 241 -5.61 8.14 -16.06
C VAL A 241 -4.54 7.21 -15.47
N THR A 242 -3.28 7.44 -15.79
CA THR A 242 -2.14 6.64 -15.30
C THR A 242 -1.37 7.33 -14.19
N VAL A 243 -1.56 8.63 -14.00
CA VAL A 243 -0.89 9.41 -12.96
C VAL A 243 -1.92 10.10 -12.09
N PHE A 244 -1.79 9.92 -10.79
CA PHE A 244 -2.63 10.53 -9.76
C PHE A 244 -1.83 11.57 -8.99
N ASP A 245 -2.45 12.71 -8.72
CA ASP A 245 -1.80 13.83 -8.05
C ASP A 245 -1.55 13.50 -6.56
N ALA A 246 -0.34 13.79 -6.09
CA ALA A 246 0.06 13.54 -4.71
C ALA A 246 -0.49 14.62 -3.77
N ASP A 247 -0.51 15.88 -4.19
CA ASP A 247 -0.60 17.01 -3.28
C ASP A 247 -1.88 17.83 -3.46
N ASN A 248 -2.45 17.86 -4.67
CA ASN A 248 -3.62 18.64 -4.99
C ASN A 248 -4.90 17.79 -5.00
N MET A 249 -5.68 17.88 -3.92
CA MET A 249 -6.91 17.09 -3.77
C MET A 249 -8.02 17.45 -4.77
N CYS A 250 -8.10 18.70 -5.24
CA CYS A 250 -9.04 19.07 -6.31
C CYS A 250 -8.69 18.35 -7.62
N LYS A 251 -7.41 18.30 -7.98
CA LYS A 251 -6.92 17.59 -9.16
C LYS A 251 -7.05 16.08 -8.99
N LEU A 252 -6.71 15.53 -7.83
CA LEU A 252 -6.87 14.11 -7.50
C LEU A 252 -8.35 13.68 -7.59
N ASN A 253 -9.28 14.44 -7.00
CA ASN A 253 -10.71 14.16 -7.11
C ASN A 253 -11.20 14.16 -8.57
N GLY A 254 -10.65 15.07 -9.39
CA GLY A 254 -10.87 15.09 -10.84
C GLY A 254 -10.38 13.82 -11.54
N GLN A 255 -9.15 13.39 -11.25
CA GLN A 255 -8.52 12.19 -11.80
C GLN A 255 -9.23 10.91 -11.37
N VAL A 256 -9.57 10.78 -10.09
CA VAL A 256 -10.36 9.66 -9.55
C VAL A 256 -11.70 9.56 -10.27
N ASN A 257 -12.40 10.68 -10.47
CA ASN A 257 -13.66 10.68 -11.22
C ASN A 257 -13.47 10.20 -12.67
N ALA A 258 -12.44 10.70 -13.36
CA ALA A 258 -12.12 10.28 -14.72
C ALA A 258 -11.77 8.79 -14.80
N ALA A 259 -11.00 8.29 -13.83
CA ALA A 259 -10.64 6.88 -13.73
C ALA A 259 -11.87 5.99 -13.48
N ILE A 260 -12.78 6.37 -12.57
CA ILE A 260 -14.07 5.70 -12.36
C ILE A 260 -14.88 5.67 -13.65
N ASN A 261 -14.95 6.79 -14.38
CA ASN A 261 -15.72 6.86 -15.62
C ASN A 261 -15.14 5.95 -16.71
N SER A 262 -13.81 5.95 -16.87
CA SER A 262 -13.11 5.08 -17.81
C SER A 262 -13.31 3.61 -17.43
N TYR A 263 -13.10 3.25 -16.17
CA TYR A 263 -13.31 1.87 -15.69
C TYR A 263 -14.75 1.40 -15.89
N ALA A 264 -15.73 2.26 -15.61
CA ALA A 264 -17.14 1.91 -15.80
C ALA A 264 -17.48 1.63 -17.27
N ARG A 265 -16.93 2.40 -18.23
CA ARG A 265 -17.16 2.14 -19.66
C ARG A 265 -16.58 0.80 -20.09
N ASN A 266 -15.41 0.46 -19.57
CA ASN A 266 -14.72 -0.78 -19.92
C ASN A 266 -15.35 -2.01 -19.26
N ASN A 267 -15.75 -1.93 -17.99
CA ASN A 267 -16.03 -3.14 -17.21
C ASN A 267 -17.44 -3.22 -16.59
N ALA A 268 -18.24 -2.13 -16.56
CA ALA A 268 -19.54 -2.15 -15.88
C ALA A 268 -20.69 -2.65 -16.78
N CYS A 269 -20.75 -3.96 -16.98
CA CYS A 269 -21.67 -4.65 -17.91
C CYS A 269 -22.91 -5.19 -17.19
N GLN A 270 -22.77 -5.60 -15.93
CA GLN A 270 -23.82 -6.34 -15.23
C GLN A 270 -24.83 -5.42 -14.53
N GLY A 271 -26.12 -5.67 -14.77
CA GLY A 271 -27.24 -5.07 -14.05
C GLY A 271 -28.35 -4.53 -14.97
N ARG A 272 -29.32 -3.80 -14.39
CA ARG A 272 -30.50 -3.33 -15.13
C ARG A 272 -30.22 -2.01 -15.87
N GLY A 273 -30.41 -2.05 -17.20
CA GLY A 273 -30.22 -0.90 -18.10
C GLY A 273 -28.75 -0.58 -18.35
N LYS A 274 -28.44 0.62 -18.84
CA LYS A 274 -27.04 1.04 -19.09
C LYS A 274 -26.34 1.40 -17.77
N VAL A 275 -25.82 0.39 -17.06
CA VAL A 275 -25.25 0.52 -15.70
C VAL A 275 -24.05 1.45 -15.66
N TYR A 276 -23.12 1.34 -16.61
CA TYR A 276 -21.98 2.27 -16.73
C TYR A 276 -22.42 3.74 -16.75
N ARG A 277 -23.48 4.09 -17.50
CA ARG A 277 -24.00 5.48 -17.55
C ARG A 277 -24.54 5.94 -16.21
N GLN A 278 -25.16 5.02 -15.44
CA GLN A 278 -25.66 5.34 -14.11
C GLN A 278 -24.51 5.64 -13.15
N ILE A 279 -23.43 4.84 -13.22
CA ILE A 279 -22.23 5.04 -12.40
C ILE A 279 -21.56 6.37 -12.76
N ILE A 280 -21.32 6.64 -14.05
CA ILE A 280 -20.72 7.90 -14.51
C ILE A 280 -21.52 9.12 -14.05
N ARG A 281 -22.86 9.08 -14.19
CA ARG A 281 -23.74 10.16 -13.71
C ARG A 281 -23.64 10.34 -12.20
N SER A 282 -23.55 9.25 -11.44
CA SER A 282 -23.37 9.30 -9.99
C SER A 282 -22.02 9.92 -9.64
N ALA A 283 -20.92 9.40 -10.20
CA ALA A 283 -19.56 9.87 -9.97
C ALA A 283 -19.45 11.38 -10.25
N ARG A 284 -19.96 11.87 -11.40
CA ARG A 284 -19.97 13.30 -11.73
C ARG A 284 -20.68 14.16 -10.69
N LYS A 285 -21.79 13.70 -10.11
CA LYS A 285 -22.48 14.40 -9.02
C LYS A 285 -21.65 14.41 -7.74
N VAL A 286 -20.92 13.32 -7.44
CA VAL A 286 -20.03 13.24 -6.28
C VAL A 286 -18.84 14.20 -6.44
N LYS A 287 -18.20 14.22 -7.62
CA LYS A 287 -17.13 15.20 -7.92
C LYS A 287 -17.63 16.63 -7.78
N LYS A 288 -18.78 16.96 -8.38
CA LYS A 288 -19.36 18.30 -8.28
C LYS A 288 -19.61 18.70 -6.82
N PHE A 289 -20.16 17.79 -6.01
CA PHE A 289 -20.37 18.02 -4.59
C PHE A 289 -19.06 18.31 -3.85
N PHE A 290 -17.98 17.57 -4.12
CA PHE A 290 -16.67 17.85 -3.54
C PHE A 290 -16.17 19.24 -3.95
N ASN A 291 -16.18 19.56 -5.25
CA ASN A 291 -15.68 20.82 -5.76
C ASN A 291 -16.41 22.03 -5.15
N GLU A 292 -17.74 21.97 -5.05
CA GLU A 292 -18.57 23.02 -4.44
C GLU A 292 -18.28 23.25 -2.95
N ASN A 293 -17.72 22.27 -2.23
CA ASN A 293 -17.43 22.38 -0.80
C ASN A 293 -15.92 22.58 -0.49
N ASN A 294 -15.05 22.50 -1.50
CA ASN A 294 -13.59 22.64 -1.36
C ASN A 294 -13.02 23.77 -2.23
N ASP A 295 -13.87 24.63 -2.79
CA ASP A 295 -13.51 25.74 -3.68
C ASP A 295 -12.55 25.32 -4.82
N CYS A 296 -12.90 24.19 -5.44
CA CYS A 296 -12.35 23.72 -6.71
C CYS A 296 -13.26 24.14 -7.89
#